data_AF-A0A345H0S1-F1
#
_entry.id   AF-A0A345H0S1-F1
#
_cell.length_a   1.000
_cell.length_b   1.000
_cell.length_c   1.000
_cell.angle_alpha   90.00
_cell.angle_beta   90.00
_cell.angle_gamma   90.00
#
_symmetry.space_group_name_H-M   'P 1'
#
loop_
_entity.id
_entity.type
_entity.pdbx_description
1 polymer ?
#
loop_
_entity_poly.entity_id
_entity_poly.type
_entity_poly.pdbx_seq_one_letter_code
_entity_poly.pdbx_strand_id
1 'polypeptide(L)'
;MYANRPKIKIQLEPIDTILEATTAAILIALWMYVIISYSSLPETIPTHINYKGEVDGTGNKMLIWVLLGITTVITVGMHVLTRFPQIHNYMVNITEENAQHNYRLSSRMLRYVNLLTLLLLAYVCYAMIQKSFGDNFFMESAMTYLIIVYSVAMPIVLIVFMLKNQKAPK
;
A
#
# COMPACT_ATOMS: atom_id res chain seq x y z
N MET A 1 -4.79 -17.26 21.19
CA MET A 1 -5.91 -16.56 20.50
C MET A 1 -6.11 -17.00 19.04
N TYR A 2 -5.09 -17.45 18.29
CA TYR A 2 -5.22 -17.86 16.87
C TYR A 2 -5.34 -19.38 16.60
N ALA A 3 -4.98 -20.25 17.56
CA ALA A 3 -4.81 -21.69 17.36
C ALA A 3 -6.09 -22.43 16.92
N ASN A 4 -7.27 -21.92 17.30
CA ASN A 4 -8.56 -22.57 17.02
C ASN A 4 -9.27 -22.00 15.78
N ARG A 5 -8.62 -21.12 15.03
CA ARG A 5 -9.23 -20.53 13.83
C ARG A 5 -9.16 -21.53 12.65
N PRO A 6 -10.24 -21.71 11.88
CA PRO A 6 -10.24 -22.61 10.72
C PRO A 6 -9.15 -22.21 9.71
N LYS A 7 -8.43 -23.19 9.17
CA LYS A 7 -7.41 -23.00 8.13
C LYS A 7 -7.95 -23.42 6.78
N ILE A 8 -8.81 -22.58 6.21
CA ILE A 8 -9.47 -22.83 4.92
C ILE A 8 -8.80 -22.02 3.81
N LYS A 9 -8.72 -22.59 2.61
CA LYS A 9 -8.20 -21.89 1.43
C LYS A 9 -9.32 -21.04 0.81
N ILE A 10 -9.14 -19.73 0.82
CA ILE A 10 -10.09 -18.80 0.17
C ILE A 10 -9.79 -18.75 -1.33
N GLN A 11 -10.79 -19.10 -2.13
CA GLN A 11 -10.72 -18.94 -3.59
C GLN A 11 -10.79 -17.45 -3.95
N LEU A 12 -9.93 -17.04 -4.87
CA LEU A 12 -9.89 -15.67 -5.39
C LEU A 12 -11.07 -15.44 -6.33
N GLU A 13 -11.74 -14.30 -6.18
CA GLU A 13 -12.70 -13.82 -7.17
C GLU A 13 -11.97 -12.98 -8.24
N PRO A 14 -12.56 -12.74 -9.42
CA PRO A 14 -11.92 -11.97 -10.48
C PRO A 14 -11.38 -10.61 -10.03
N ILE A 15 -12.12 -9.91 -9.15
CA ILE A 15 -11.67 -8.64 -8.57
C ILE A 15 -10.37 -8.77 -7.76
N ASP A 16 -10.20 -9.87 -7.03
CA ASP A 16 -9.00 -10.11 -6.23
C ASP A 16 -7.78 -10.31 -7.15
N THR A 17 -7.96 -11.07 -8.23
CA THR A 17 -6.93 -11.29 -9.25
C THR A 17 -6.57 -9.99 -9.98
N ILE A 18 -7.55 -9.17 -10.36
CA ILE A 18 -7.32 -7.87 -11.00
C ILE A 18 -6.53 -6.93 -10.09
N LEU A 19 -6.86 -6.89 -8.79
CA LEU A 19 -6.13 -6.09 -7.82
C LEU A 19 -4.68 -6.55 -7.67
N GLU A 20 -4.45 -7.86 -7.54
CA GLU A 20 -3.10 -8.43 -7.43
C GLU A 20 -2.27 -8.17 -8.69
N ALA A 21 -2.86 -8.36 -9.89
CA ALA A 21 -2.19 -8.11 -11.17
C ALA A 21 -1.85 -6.63 -11.37
N THR A 22 -2.80 -5.73 -11.09
CA THR A 22 -2.58 -4.28 -11.16
C THR A 22 -1.48 -3.84 -10.20
N THR A 23 -1.49 -4.35 -8.96
CA THR A 23 -0.47 -4.05 -7.96
C THR A 23 0.92 -4.50 -8.44
N ALA A 24 1.03 -5.72 -8.97
CA ALA A 24 2.29 -6.22 -9.51
C ALA A 24 2.79 -5.40 -10.72
N ALA A 25 1.89 -5.05 -11.63
CA ALA A 25 2.22 -4.24 -12.80
C ALA A 25 2.73 -2.84 -12.42
N ILE A 26 2.10 -2.17 -11.45
CA ILE A 26 2.53 -0.87 -10.95
C ILE A 26 3.90 -0.97 -10.28
N LEU A 27 4.14 -2.02 -9.48
CA LEU A 27 5.44 -2.21 -8.83
C LEU A 27 6.55 -2.38 -9.88
N ILE A 28 6.33 -3.18 -10.92
CA ILE A 28 7.27 -3.35 -12.04
C ILE A 28 7.49 -2.02 -12.76
N ALA A 29 6.42 -1.27 -13.03
CA ALA A 29 6.52 0.06 -13.66
C ALA A 29 7.35 1.04 -12.81
N LEU A 30 7.18 1.03 -11.49
CA LEU A 30 7.97 1.85 -10.57
C LEU A 30 9.46 1.49 -10.61
N TRP A 31 9.78 0.18 -10.60
CA TRP A 31 11.16 -0.28 -10.75
C TRP A 31 11.79 0.18 -12.07
N MET A 32 11.10 0.00 -13.19
CA MET A 32 11.58 0.46 -14.50
C MET A 32 11.80 1.98 -14.51
N TYR A 33 10.84 2.74 -13.97
CA TYR A 33 10.91 4.19 -13.91
C TYR A 33 12.14 4.69 -13.13
N VAL A 34 12.42 4.11 -11.96
CA VAL A 34 13.61 4.48 -11.18
C VAL A 34 14.90 4.07 -11.87
N ILE A 35 14.98 2.85 -12.43
CA ILE A 35 16.18 2.40 -13.17
C ILE A 35 16.49 3.36 -14.32
N ILE A 36 15.49 3.76 -15.09
CA ILE A 36 15.66 4.67 -16.24
C ILE A 36 16.05 6.08 -15.78
N SER A 37 15.50 6.56 -14.67
CA SER A 37 15.74 7.93 -14.18
C SER A 37 17.06 8.07 -13.42
N TYR A 38 17.56 6.98 -12.83
CA TYR A 38 18.64 7.03 -11.84
C TYR A 38 19.95 7.64 -12.35
N SER A 39 20.36 7.33 -13.58
CA SER A 39 21.61 7.84 -14.15
C SER A 39 21.61 9.37 -14.33
N SER A 40 20.42 9.96 -14.47
CA SER A 40 20.25 11.40 -14.67
C SER A 40 20.13 12.16 -13.36
N LEU A 41 19.96 11.48 -12.23
CA LEU A 41 19.81 12.12 -10.93
C LEU A 41 21.14 12.77 -10.47
N PRO A 42 21.08 14.00 -9.93
CA PRO A 42 22.23 14.62 -9.26
C PRO A 42 22.63 13.79 -8.04
N GLU A 43 23.89 13.92 -7.60
CA GLU A 43 24.39 13.18 -6.42
C GLU A 43 23.57 13.43 -5.15
N THR A 44 23.02 14.65 -5.03
CA THR A 44 22.15 15.04 -3.92
C THR A 44 20.73 15.27 -4.43
N ILE A 45 19.76 14.57 -3.83
CA ILE A 45 18.32 14.66 -4.15
C ILE A 45 17.52 15.06 -2.90
N PRO A 46 16.28 15.56 -3.06
CA PRO A 46 15.33 15.69 -1.97
C PRO A 46 15.05 14.34 -1.31
N THR A 47 15.05 14.31 0.01
CA THR A 47 14.76 13.10 0.81
C THR A 47 13.61 13.30 1.78
N HIS A 48 13.32 14.55 2.14
CA HIS A 48 12.16 14.90 2.94
C HIS A 48 11.46 16.09 2.30
N ILE A 49 10.12 16.01 2.31
CA ILE A 49 9.24 17.02 1.76
C ILE A 49 8.21 17.30 2.84
N ASN A 50 8.07 18.55 3.21
CA ASN A 50 7.13 18.95 4.24
C ASN A 50 5.67 18.89 3.72
N TYR A 51 4.71 19.18 4.59
CA TYR A 51 3.29 19.17 4.23
C TYR A 51 2.91 20.24 3.17
N LYS A 52 3.74 21.27 2.98
CA LYS A 52 3.56 22.27 1.92
C LYS A 52 4.18 21.85 0.59
N GLY A 53 4.73 20.64 0.49
CA GLY A 53 5.42 20.17 -0.72
C GLY A 53 6.81 20.77 -0.94
N GLU A 54 7.37 21.45 0.07
CA GLU A 54 8.70 22.06 0.01
C GLU A 54 9.76 21.07 0.50
N VAL A 55 10.94 21.12 -0.11
CA VAL A 55 12.09 20.30 0.31
C VAL A 55 12.67 20.89 1.58
N ASP A 56 12.63 20.14 2.68
CA ASP A 56 13.25 20.47 3.96
C ASP A 56 14.35 19.47 4.38
N GLY A 57 14.58 18.43 3.56
CA GLY A 57 15.68 17.49 3.71
C GLY A 57 16.23 17.01 2.37
N THR A 58 17.56 16.85 2.30
CA THR A 58 18.27 16.34 1.11
C THR A 58 19.27 15.24 1.51
N GLY A 59 19.68 14.42 0.55
CA GLY A 59 20.64 13.35 0.79
C GLY A 59 21.11 12.68 -0.50
N ASN A 60 21.97 11.67 -0.36
CA ASN A 60 22.55 10.98 -1.50
C ASN A 60 21.48 10.25 -2.34
N LYS A 61 21.58 10.32 -3.68
CA LYS A 61 20.64 9.67 -4.61
C LYS A 61 20.47 8.16 -4.41
N MET A 62 21.44 7.47 -3.80
CA MET A 62 21.34 6.06 -3.42
C MET A 62 20.15 5.75 -2.51
N LEU A 63 19.64 6.74 -1.75
CA LEU A 63 18.47 6.57 -0.90
C LEU A 63 17.19 6.20 -1.68
N ILE A 64 17.14 6.50 -2.99
CA ILE A 64 16.00 6.08 -3.81
C ILE A 64 15.88 4.55 -3.93
N TRP A 65 17.02 3.84 -3.93
CA TRP A 65 17.04 2.38 -3.92
C TRP A 65 16.52 1.82 -2.60
N VAL A 66 16.83 2.50 -1.49
CA VAL A 66 16.30 2.14 -0.18
C VAL A 66 14.78 2.28 -0.16
N LEU A 67 14.25 3.39 -0.71
CA LEU A 67 12.80 3.58 -0.85
C LEU A 67 12.16 2.50 -1.73
N LEU A 68 12.79 2.13 -2.85
CA LEU A 68 12.31 1.02 -3.70
C LEU A 68 12.29 -0.32 -2.97
N GLY A 69 13.36 -0.60 -2.21
CA GLY A 69 13.48 -1.80 -1.40
C GLY A 69 12.37 -1.89 -0.36
N ILE A 70 12.16 -0.83 0.42
CA ILE A 70 11.09 -0.74 1.42
C ILE A 70 9.72 -0.90 0.76
N THR A 71 9.47 -0.19 -0.35
CA THR A 71 8.21 -0.29 -1.11
C THR A 71 7.94 -1.72 -1.54
N THR A 72 8.96 -2.40 -2.06
CA THR A 72 8.87 -3.79 -2.51
C THR A 72 8.58 -4.74 -1.34
N VAL A 73 9.31 -4.60 -0.23
CA VAL A 73 9.12 -5.42 0.96
C VAL A 73 7.71 -5.25 1.53
N ILE A 74 7.21 -4.02 1.61
CA ILE A 74 5.85 -3.74 2.07
C ILE A 74 4.83 -4.37 1.12
N THR A 75 4.96 -4.15 -0.20
CA THR A 75 3.99 -4.64 -1.18
C THR A 75 3.95 -6.16 -1.26
N VAL A 76 5.13 -6.81 -1.27
CA VAL A 76 5.23 -8.28 -1.27
C VAL A 76 4.78 -8.84 0.07
N GLY A 77 5.18 -8.23 1.19
CA GLY A 77 4.77 -8.64 2.54
C GLY A 77 3.26 -8.61 2.72
N MET A 78 2.59 -7.54 2.26
CA MET A 78 1.12 -7.48 2.26
C MET A 78 0.51 -8.53 1.35
N HIS A 79 1.04 -8.74 0.13
CA HIS A 79 0.57 -9.80 -0.75
C HIS A 79 0.66 -11.18 -0.08
N VAL A 80 1.78 -11.51 0.53
CA VAL A 80 1.98 -12.76 1.28
C VAL A 80 0.97 -12.85 2.42
N LEU A 81 0.76 -11.77 3.17
CA LEU A 81 -0.20 -11.73 4.28
C LEU A 81 -1.64 -12.03 3.81
N THR A 82 -2.06 -11.60 2.60
CA THR A 82 -3.39 -11.95 2.06
C THR A 82 -3.64 -13.46 1.94
N ARG A 83 -2.57 -14.28 1.90
CA ARG A 83 -2.62 -15.75 1.84
C ARG A 83 -2.81 -16.40 3.21
N PHE A 84 -2.67 -15.64 4.29
CA PHE A 84 -2.80 -16.10 5.68
C PHE A 84 -3.91 -15.34 6.44
N PRO A 85 -5.17 -15.34 5.96
CA PRO A 85 -6.26 -14.59 6.60
C PRO A 85 -6.50 -14.97 8.06
N GLN A 86 -6.15 -16.19 8.48
CA GLN A 86 -6.32 -16.65 9.85
C GLN A 86 -5.55 -15.83 10.90
N ILE A 87 -4.45 -15.17 10.52
CA ILE A 87 -3.67 -14.31 11.43
C ILE A 87 -4.11 -12.84 11.41
N HIS A 88 -5.05 -12.47 10.54
CA HIS A 88 -5.57 -11.11 10.50
C HIS A 88 -6.37 -10.78 11.77
N ASN A 89 -6.58 -9.49 11.99
CA ASN A 89 -7.43 -8.99 13.06
C ASN A 89 -8.89 -8.91 12.58
N TYR A 90 -9.80 -9.40 13.42
CA TYR A 90 -11.24 -9.43 13.18
C TYR A 90 -11.96 -8.85 14.39
N MET A 91 -13.07 -8.14 14.18
CA MET A 91 -13.89 -7.56 15.25
C MET A 91 -14.93 -8.56 15.79
N VAL A 92 -15.05 -9.72 15.14
CA VAL A 92 -15.90 -10.84 15.55
C VAL A 92 -15.04 -12.09 15.76
N ASN A 93 -15.53 -13.01 16.59
CA ASN A 93 -14.92 -14.33 16.71
C ASN A 93 -15.08 -15.10 15.40
N ILE A 94 -13.98 -15.72 14.96
CA ILE A 94 -13.97 -16.52 13.76
C ILE A 94 -14.34 -17.97 14.10
N THR A 95 -15.40 -18.46 13.47
CA THR A 95 -15.92 -19.83 13.58
C THR A 95 -15.92 -20.49 12.21
N GLU A 96 -16.18 -21.80 12.14
CA GLU A 96 -16.27 -22.52 10.85
C GLU A 96 -17.35 -21.93 9.93
N GLU A 97 -18.51 -21.53 10.49
CA GLU A 97 -19.61 -20.97 9.70
C GLU A 97 -19.26 -19.62 9.05
N ASN A 98 -18.54 -18.75 9.76
CA ASN A 98 -18.30 -17.38 9.30
C ASN A 98 -16.90 -17.17 8.67
N ALA A 99 -15.97 -18.12 8.82
CA ALA A 99 -14.58 -17.98 8.40
C ALA A 99 -14.46 -17.64 6.91
N GLN A 100 -15.19 -18.34 6.03
CA GLN A 100 -15.07 -18.13 4.58
C GLN A 100 -15.39 -16.68 4.19
N HIS A 101 -16.47 -16.14 4.74
CA HIS A 101 -16.92 -14.78 4.46
C HIS A 101 -15.94 -13.74 5.02
N ASN A 102 -15.62 -13.85 6.30
CA ASN A 102 -14.77 -12.88 6.99
C ASN A 102 -13.33 -12.89 6.46
N TYR A 103 -12.78 -14.06 6.16
CA TYR A 103 -11.43 -14.18 5.58
C TYR A 103 -11.37 -13.58 4.18
N ARG A 104 -12.37 -13.84 3.33
CA ARG A 104 -12.45 -13.22 2.00
C ARG A 104 -12.51 -11.71 2.10
N LEU A 105 -13.40 -11.20 2.96
CA LEU A 105 -13.55 -9.76 3.21
C LEU A 105 -12.22 -9.13 3.64
N SER A 106 -11.56 -9.72 4.65
CA SER A 106 -10.31 -9.19 5.20
C SER A 106 -9.15 -9.24 4.19
N SER A 107 -8.95 -10.37 3.50
CA SER A 107 -7.91 -10.47 2.47
C SER A 107 -8.15 -9.52 1.31
N ARG A 108 -9.40 -9.31 0.88
CA ARG A 108 -9.72 -8.33 -0.17
C ARG A 108 -9.42 -6.91 0.26
N MET A 109 -9.79 -6.55 1.48
CA MET A 109 -9.44 -5.24 2.02
C MET A 109 -7.93 -5.03 2.07
N LEU A 110 -7.17 -6.04 2.48
CA LEU A 110 -5.71 -5.95 2.48
C LEU A 110 -5.13 -5.78 1.07
N ARG A 111 -5.76 -6.32 0.01
CA ARG A 111 -5.37 -6.04 -1.39
C ARG A 111 -5.59 -4.57 -1.76
N TYR A 112 -6.70 -3.97 -1.36
CA TYR A 112 -6.95 -2.55 -1.57
C TYR A 112 -5.93 -1.68 -0.82
N VAL A 113 -5.67 -2.01 0.45
CA VAL A 113 -4.64 -1.34 1.25
C VAL A 113 -3.30 -1.42 0.53
N ASN A 114 -2.89 -2.61 0.10
CA ASN A 114 -1.62 -2.82 -0.59
C ASN A 114 -1.49 -1.97 -1.87
N LEU A 115 -2.51 -1.97 -2.72
CA LEU A 115 -2.53 -1.16 -3.94
C LEU A 115 -2.42 0.34 -3.62
N LEU A 116 -3.19 0.84 -2.65
CA LEU A 116 -3.16 2.25 -2.27
C LEU A 116 -1.83 2.65 -1.61
N THR A 117 -1.25 1.78 -0.78
CA THR A 117 0.09 1.98 -0.19
C THR A 117 1.14 2.07 -1.30
N LEU A 118 1.10 1.15 -2.28
CA LEU A 118 2.01 1.17 -3.42
C LEU A 118 1.88 2.45 -4.23
N LEU A 119 0.64 2.89 -4.52
CA LEU A 119 0.40 4.14 -5.25
C LEU A 119 0.94 5.35 -4.48
N LEU A 120 0.75 5.42 -3.17
CA LEU A 120 1.29 6.49 -2.33
C LEU A 120 2.82 6.51 -2.37
N LEU A 121 3.47 5.36 -2.17
CA LEU A 121 4.93 5.25 -2.19
C LEU A 121 5.52 5.52 -3.58
N ALA A 122 4.84 5.06 -4.64
CA ALA A 122 5.20 5.35 -6.02
C ALA A 122 5.11 6.86 -6.32
N TYR A 123 4.04 7.51 -5.84
CA TYR A 123 3.89 8.96 -5.96
C TYR A 123 5.00 9.71 -5.22
N VAL A 124 5.34 9.33 -3.98
CA VAL A 124 6.47 9.92 -3.25
C VAL A 124 7.78 9.75 -4.01
N CYS A 125 8.05 8.56 -4.53
CA CYS A 125 9.26 8.28 -5.31
C CYS A 125 9.32 9.11 -6.61
N TYR A 126 8.21 9.19 -7.35
CA TYR A 126 8.07 10.05 -8.53
C TYR A 126 8.32 11.52 -8.19
N ALA A 127 7.71 12.00 -7.11
CA ALA A 127 7.83 13.37 -6.63
C ALA A 127 9.28 13.73 -6.28
N MET A 128 10.02 12.85 -5.60
CA MET A 128 11.44 13.03 -5.31
C MET A 128 12.29 13.14 -6.59
N ILE A 129 12.04 12.30 -7.59
CA ILE A 129 12.75 12.35 -8.88
C ILE A 129 12.43 13.65 -9.62
N GLN A 130 11.16 14.03 -9.73
CA GLN A 130 10.77 15.25 -10.45
C GLN A 130 11.33 16.52 -9.82
N LYS A 131 11.30 16.64 -8.48
CA LYS A 131 11.94 17.78 -7.80
C LYS A 131 13.45 17.82 -8.00
N SER A 132 14.10 16.68 -8.15
CA SER A 132 15.54 16.63 -8.47
C SER A 132 15.86 17.23 -9.84
N PHE A 133 14.89 17.24 -10.75
CA PHE A 133 14.99 17.89 -12.07
C PHE A 133 14.47 19.34 -12.07
N GLY A 134 14.09 19.89 -10.92
CA GLY A 134 13.56 21.24 -10.79
C GLY A 134 12.09 21.40 -11.23
N ASP A 135 11.38 20.29 -11.45
CA ASP A 135 9.96 20.33 -11.80
C ASP A 135 9.09 20.51 -10.53
N ASN A 136 8.08 21.39 -10.64
CA ASN A 136 7.17 21.76 -9.57
C ASN A 136 5.74 21.24 -9.79
N PHE A 137 5.49 20.48 -10.86
CA PHE A 137 4.16 20.26 -11.45
C PHE A 137 3.03 19.78 -10.52
N PHE A 138 3.30 19.08 -9.40
CA PHE A 138 2.23 18.43 -8.62
C PHE A 138 2.30 18.48 -7.08
N MET A 139 3.23 19.23 -6.48
CA MET A 139 3.69 18.86 -5.12
C MET A 139 3.19 19.70 -3.95
N GLU A 140 2.78 20.95 -4.14
CA GLU A 140 2.59 21.82 -2.96
C GLU A 140 1.30 21.59 -2.18
N SER A 141 0.20 21.24 -2.85
CA SER A 141 -1.10 21.03 -2.19
C SER A 141 -1.55 19.57 -2.17
N ALA A 142 -1.23 18.79 -3.20
CA ALA A 142 -1.75 17.42 -3.35
C ALA A 142 -1.20 16.45 -2.29
N MET A 143 0.06 16.60 -1.84
CA MET A 143 0.67 15.67 -0.88
C MET A 143 -0.09 15.66 0.46
N THR A 144 -0.45 16.83 0.98
CA THR A 144 -1.21 16.93 2.25
C THR A 144 -2.57 16.25 2.14
N TYR A 145 -3.32 16.51 1.07
CA TYR A 145 -4.63 15.87 0.89
C TYR A 145 -4.51 14.35 0.71
N LEU A 146 -3.51 13.89 -0.06
CA LEU A 146 -3.24 12.45 -0.23
C LEU A 146 -2.91 11.77 1.11
N ILE A 147 -2.06 12.39 1.93
CA ILE A 147 -1.70 11.87 3.25
C ILE A 147 -2.94 11.80 4.14
N ILE A 148 -3.74 12.88 4.23
CA ILE A 148 -4.96 12.90 5.06
C ILE A 148 -5.96 11.83 4.61
N VAL A 149 -6.18 11.70 3.30
CA VAL A 149 -7.09 10.68 2.76
C VAL A 149 -6.59 9.28 3.10
N TYR A 150 -5.29 9.02 2.95
CA TYR A 150 -4.71 7.71 3.23
C TYR A 150 -4.65 7.40 4.73
N SER A 151 -4.30 8.35 5.59
CA SER A 151 -4.07 8.12 7.02
C SER A 151 -5.32 8.23 7.89
N VAL A 152 -6.35 8.95 7.44
CA VAL A 152 -7.59 9.19 8.20
C VAL A 152 -8.81 8.63 7.49
N ALA A 153 -9.10 9.13 6.28
CA ALA A 153 -10.36 8.80 5.61
C ALA A 153 -10.43 7.31 5.24
N MET A 154 -9.35 6.76 4.69
CA MET A 154 -9.29 5.37 4.27
C MET A 154 -9.48 4.38 5.43
N PRO A 155 -8.77 4.47 6.58
CA PRO A 155 -9.03 3.61 7.73
C PRO A 155 -10.47 3.68 8.24
N ILE A 156 -11.07 4.88 8.30
CA ILE A 156 -12.46 5.04 8.73
C ILE A 156 -13.40 4.31 7.77
N VAL A 157 -13.24 4.52 6.45
CA VAL A 157 -14.06 3.84 5.43
C VAL A 157 -13.90 2.33 5.53
N LEU A 158 -12.67 1.84 5.71
CA LEU A 158 -12.40 0.41 5.87
C LEU A 158 -13.05 -0.16 7.14
N ILE A 159 -12.96 0.54 8.29
CA ILE A 159 -13.58 0.11 9.55
C ILE A 159 -15.11 0.08 9.41
N VAL A 160 -15.73 1.14 8.89
CA VAL A 160 -17.18 1.19 8.66
C VAL A 160 -17.63 0.08 7.71
N PHE A 161 -16.88 -0.14 6.63
CA PHE A 161 -17.15 -1.22 5.69
C PHE A 161 -17.03 -2.60 6.35
N MET A 162 -16.02 -2.83 7.20
CA MET A 162 -15.90 -4.07 7.95
C MET A 162 -17.05 -4.27 8.92
N LEU A 163 -17.41 -3.25 9.71
CA LEU A 163 -18.50 -3.33 10.68
C LEU A 163 -19.83 -3.68 10.00
N LYS A 164 -20.07 -3.13 8.80
CA LYS A 164 -21.30 -3.41 8.04
C LYS A 164 -21.33 -4.80 7.41
N ASN A 165 -20.18 -5.36 7.05
CA ASN A 165 -20.12 -6.56 6.23
C ASN A 165 -19.59 -7.81 6.95
N GLN A 166 -19.01 -7.71 8.14
CA GLN A 166 -18.60 -8.88 8.90
C GLN A 166 -19.82 -9.71 9.34
N LYS A 167 -19.66 -11.03 9.33
CA LYS A 167 -20.70 -11.95 9.82
C LYS A 167 -20.34 -12.44 11.22
N ALA A 168 -21.18 -12.10 12.19
CA ALA A 168 -21.13 -12.70 13.53
C ALA A 168 -21.50 -14.20 13.44
N PRO A 169 -20.99 -15.05 14.35
CA PRO A 169 -21.51 -16.41 14.49
C PRO A 169 -23.00 -16.37 14.82
N LYS A 170 -23.77 -17.31 14.29
CA LYS A 170 -25.16 -17.50 14.70
C LYS A 170 -25.26 -18.17 16.07
#